data_AF-A0A0J7JXK8-F1
#
_entry.id   AF-A0A0J7JXK8-F1
#
_cell.length_a   1.000
_cell.length_b   1.000
_cell.length_c   1.000
_cell.angle_alpha   90.00
_cell.angle_beta   90.00
_cell.angle_gamma   90.00
#
_symmetry.space_group_name_H-M   'P 1'
#
loop_
_entity.id
_entity.type
_entity.pdbx_description
1 polymer ?
#
loop_
_entity_poly.entity_id
_entity_poly.type
_entity_poly.pdbx_seq_one_letter_code
_entity_poly.pdbx_strand_id
1 'polypeptide(L)'
;MDPEYPLYIRLGEITSVSELGARAVEYEDINRQRREHQREDKKTSGPTVATAVYSRDEGCWRCKQRGHTRQDCRRPPKKFCSRCGKDGVLTRDCHPPAGNGPRAGDVAAAARPESV
;
A
#
# COMPACT_ATOMS: atom_id res chain seq x y z
N MET A 1 -15.83 -10.71 -3.65
CA MET A 1 -15.21 -11.28 -4.89
C MET A 1 -16.37 -11.77 -5.69
N ASP A 2 -17.09 -10.80 -6.23
CA ASP A 2 -18.41 -11.00 -6.79
C ASP A 2 -18.21 -11.53 -8.21
N PRO A 3 -18.61 -12.78 -8.45
CA PRO A 3 -18.37 -13.43 -9.71
C PRO A 3 -19.26 -12.78 -10.75
N GLU A 4 -18.65 -12.43 -11.88
CA GLU A 4 -19.35 -12.13 -13.12
C GLU A 4 -19.99 -10.73 -13.23
N TYR A 5 -19.17 -9.69 -13.08
CA TYR A 5 -19.40 -8.44 -13.80
C TYR A 5 -18.77 -8.55 -15.19
N PRO A 6 -19.53 -8.74 -16.28
CA PRO A 6 -19.00 -8.68 -17.63
C PRO A 6 -18.64 -7.23 -17.96
N LEU A 7 -17.41 -6.83 -17.63
CA LEU A 7 -16.83 -5.50 -17.87
C LEU A 7 -16.67 -5.15 -19.36
N TYR A 8 -17.24 -5.93 -20.27
CA TYR A 8 -16.95 -5.81 -21.69
C TYR A 8 -18.22 -6.05 -22.49
N ILE A 9 -18.52 -5.08 -23.36
CA ILE A 9 -19.56 -5.21 -24.36
C ILE A 9 -19.04 -6.14 -25.46
N ARG A 10 -19.60 -7.34 -25.58
CA ARG A 10 -19.24 -8.30 -26.63
C ARG A 10 -20.00 -7.95 -27.90
N LEU A 11 -19.33 -7.33 -28.87
CA LEU A 11 -19.96 -6.87 -30.13
C LEU A 11 -20.60 -8.00 -30.95
N GLY A 12 -20.19 -9.26 -30.77
CA GLY A 12 -20.77 -10.42 -31.47
C GLY A 12 -22.12 -10.90 -30.93
N GLU A 13 -22.51 -10.48 -29.72
CA GLU A 13 -23.82 -10.81 -29.12
C GLU A 13 -24.86 -9.71 -29.37
N ILE A 14 -24.47 -8.61 -30.05
CA ILE A 14 -25.30 -7.44 -30.21
C ILE A 14 -26.01 -7.51 -31.56
N THR A 15 -27.33 -7.49 -31.53
CA THR A 15 -28.17 -7.61 -32.72
C THR A 15 -28.70 -6.26 -33.22
N SER A 16 -28.60 -5.21 -32.40
CA SER A 16 -29.11 -3.88 -32.73
C SER A 16 -28.30 -2.73 -32.13
N VAL A 17 -28.36 -1.55 -32.76
CA VAL A 17 -27.69 -0.31 -32.27
C VAL A 17 -28.28 0.15 -30.92
N SER A 18 -29.58 -0.07 -30.72
CA SER A 18 -30.26 0.17 -29.44
C SER A 18 -29.74 -0.72 -28.32
N GLU A 19 -29.47 -1.99 -28.62
CA GLU A 19 -28.91 -2.96 -27.67
C GLU A 19 -27.45 -2.63 -27.32
N LEU A 20 -26.64 -2.18 -28.30
CA LEU A 20 -25.30 -1.63 -28.03
C LEU A 20 -25.37 -0.44 -27.07
N GLY A 21 -26.31 0.47 -27.30
CA GLY A 21 -26.52 1.65 -26.46
C GLY A 21 -26.91 1.28 -25.02
N ALA A 22 -27.85 0.35 -24.85
CA ALA A 22 -28.25 -0.13 -23.52
C ALA A 22 -27.07 -0.76 -22.75
N ARG A 23 -26.30 -1.62 -23.43
CA ARG A 23 -25.15 -2.31 -22.83
C ARG A 23 -23.98 -1.36 -22.50
N ALA A 24 -23.87 -0.24 -23.22
CA ALA A 24 -22.92 0.82 -22.89
C ALA A 24 -23.29 1.58 -21.61
N VAL A 25 -24.58 1.87 -21.41
CA VAL A 25 -25.08 2.49 -20.17
C VAL A 25 -24.83 1.56 -18.97
N GLU A 26 -25.15 0.27 -19.11
CA GLU A 26 -24.88 -0.73 -18.06
C GLU A 26 -23.40 -0.77 -17.67
N TYR A 27 -22.49 -0.72 -18.66
CA TYR A 27 -21.05 -0.70 -18.40
C TYR A 27 -20.58 0.57 -17.66
N GLU A 28 -21.14 1.73 -18.00
CA GLU A 28 -20.84 2.99 -17.29
C GLU A 28 -21.36 2.96 -15.84
N ASP A 29 -22.53 2.37 -15.61
CA ASP A 29 -23.11 2.21 -14.28
C ASP A 29 -22.31 1.23 -13.41
N ILE A 30 -21.87 0.10 -13.97
CA ILE A 30 -20.97 -0.85 -13.29
C ILE A 30 -19.66 -0.15 -12.89
N ASN A 31 -19.09 0.67 -13.78
CA ASN A 31 -17.88 1.44 -13.47
C ASN A 31 -18.10 2.49 -12.38
N ARG A 32 -19.27 3.14 -12.36
CA ARG A 32 -19.67 4.09 -11.31
C ARG A 32 -19.78 3.40 -9.96
N GLN A 33 -20.53 2.30 -9.90
CA GLN A 33 -20.72 1.49 -8.69
C GLN A 33 -19.38 1.00 -8.14
N ARG A 34 -18.46 0.55 -8.99
CA ARG A 34 -17.10 0.14 -8.55
C ARG A 34 -16.32 1.29 -7.91
N ARG A 35 -16.40 2.50 -8.48
CA ARG A 35 -15.73 3.67 -7.90
C ARG A 35 -16.36 4.06 -6.58
N GLU A 36 -17.67 3.90 -6.44
CA GLU A 36 -18.41 4.15 -5.20
C GLU A 36 -18.05 3.11 -4.13
N HIS A 37 -18.12 1.81 -4.45
CA HIS A 37 -17.71 0.74 -3.56
C HIS A 37 -16.25 0.88 -3.11
N GLN A 38 -15.32 1.21 -4.02
CA GLN A 38 -13.92 1.50 -3.63
C GLN A 38 -13.78 2.72 -2.71
N ARG A 39 -14.61 3.75 -2.89
CA ARG A 39 -14.64 4.93 -2.01
C ARG A 39 -15.22 4.56 -0.65
N GLU A 40 -16.26 3.73 -0.61
CA GLU A 40 -16.87 3.23 0.62
C GLU A 40 -15.93 2.28 1.36
N ASP A 41 -15.32 1.30 0.68
CA ASP A 41 -14.26 0.44 1.20
C ASP A 41 -13.12 1.28 1.79
N LYS A 42 -12.67 2.32 1.09
CA LYS A 42 -11.62 3.22 1.59
C LYS A 42 -12.10 4.05 2.80
N LYS A 43 -13.39 4.31 2.93
CA LYS A 43 -14.00 5.03 4.06
C LYS A 43 -14.22 4.12 5.26
N THR A 44 -14.57 2.85 5.04
CA THR A 44 -14.80 1.82 6.07
C THR A 44 -13.50 1.16 6.51
N SER A 45 -12.57 0.92 5.59
CA SER A 45 -11.15 0.65 5.88
C SER A 45 -10.49 1.97 6.28
N GLY A 46 -10.81 2.46 7.47
CA GLY A 46 -10.02 3.48 8.14
C GLY A 46 -8.54 3.05 8.24
N PRO A 47 -7.63 3.96 8.67
CA PRO A 47 -6.25 3.59 8.92
C PRO A 47 -6.22 2.30 9.75
N THR A 48 -5.60 1.25 9.21
CA THR A 48 -5.42 -0.01 9.93
C THR A 48 -4.91 0.29 11.35
N VAL A 49 -5.22 -0.55 12.34
CA VAL A 49 -4.78 -0.36 13.74
C VAL A 49 -3.26 -0.09 13.84
N ALA A 50 -2.47 -0.53 12.87
CA ALA A 50 -1.04 -0.25 12.74
C ALA A 50 -0.67 1.24 12.46
N THR A 51 -1.56 2.01 11.85
CA THR A 51 -1.35 3.44 11.51
C THR A 51 -1.82 4.41 12.58
N ALA A 52 -2.59 3.95 13.58
CA ALA A 52 -3.10 4.78 14.67
C ALA A 52 -2.08 5.05 15.79
N VAL A 53 -0.99 4.27 15.87
CA VAL A 53 0.02 4.38 16.95
C VAL A 53 1.03 5.51 16.70
N TYR A 54 1.23 5.90 15.43
CA TYR A 54 2.05 7.04 15.04
C TYR A 54 1.33 7.79 13.91
N SER A 55 0.53 8.78 14.28
CA SER A 55 -0.09 9.69 13.32
C SER A 55 1.01 10.41 12.56
N ARG A 56 0.88 10.52 11.22
CA ARG A 56 1.88 11.20 10.38
C ARG A 56 2.04 12.69 10.75
N ASP A 57 1.03 13.24 11.42
CA ASP A 57 0.98 14.58 11.99
C ASP A 57 1.64 14.69 13.38
N GLU A 58 1.83 13.57 14.08
CA GLU A 58 2.37 13.55 15.46
C GLU A 58 3.88 13.30 15.54
N GLY A 59 4.60 13.14 14.43
CA GLY A 59 6.05 13.01 14.49
C GLY A 59 6.75 12.69 13.17
N CYS A 60 7.97 13.21 13.03
CA CYS A 60 8.84 12.95 11.89
C CYS A 60 9.19 11.47 11.78
N TRP A 61 8.95 10.89 10.60
CA TRP A 61 9.23 9.48 10.30
C TRP A 61 10.72 9.12 10.25
N ARG A 62 11.63 10.10 10.38
CA ARG A 62 13.08 9.88 10.49
C ARG A 62 13.57 9.86 11.93
N CYS A 63 12.99 10.65 12.82
CA CYS A 63 13.55 10.87 14.16
C CYS A 63 12.52 10.85 15.31
N LYS A 64 11.25 10.58 15.02
CA LYS A 64 10.09 10.56 15.93
C LYS A 64 9.76 11.89 16.62
N GLN A 65 10.21 13.01 16.07
CA GLN A 65 10.05 14.31 16.73
C GLN A 65 9.02 15.17 15.99
N ARG A 66 8.20 15.88 16.75
CA ARG A 66 7.15 16.78 16.24
C ARG A 66 7.76 18.05 15.64
N GLY A 67 6.99 18.74 14.81
CA GLY A 67 7.33 20.06 14.29
C GLY A 67 8.15 20.08 12.99
N HIS A 68 8.42 18.93 12.36
CA HIS A 68 9.01 18.88 11.02
C HIS A 68 8.65 17.59 10.29
N THR A 69 8.70 17.64 8.96
CA THR A 69 8.44 16.46 8.12
C THR A 69 9.70 15.62 7.92
N ARG A 70 9.57 14.46 7.26
CA ARG A 70 10.72 13.64 6.86
C ARG A 70 11.69 14.42 5.97
N GLN A 71 11.21 15.35 5.15
CA GLN A 71 12.06 16.09 4.20
C GLN A 71 12.93 17.11 4.93
N ASP A 72 12.39 17.78 5.94
CA ASP A 72 13.09 18.80 6.73
C ASP A 72 13.91 18.25 7.92
N CYS A 73 13.98 16.92 8.05
CA CYS A 73 14.65 16.29 9.18
C CYS A 73 16.18 16.31 9.01
N ARG A 74 16.85 17.15 9.82
CA ARG A 74 18.33 17.20 9.90
C ARG A 74 18.94 16.22 10.92
N ARG A 75 18.11 15.44 11.61
CA ARG A 75 18.56 14.49 12.64
C ARG A 75 18.91 13.13 12.03
N PRO A 76 19.80 12.34 12.67
CA PRO A 76 20.13 11.01 12.20
C PRO A 76 18.88 10.13 12.14
N PRO A 77 18.73 9.30 11.09
CA PRO A 77 17.59 8.41 10.95
C PRO A 77 17.61 7.36 12.07
N LYS A 78 16.55 7.31 12.87
CA LYS A 78 16.31 6.26 13.86
C LYS A 78 15.50 5.16 13.20
N LYS A 79 15.94 3.91 13.34
CA LYS A 79 15.14 2.74 12.96
C LYS A 79 14.05 2.57 14.01
N PHE A 80 12.80 2.52 13.59
CA PHE A 80 11.69 2.21 14.49
C PHE A 80 10.53 1.57 13.75
N CYS A 81 9.72 0.85 14.51
CA CYS A 81 8.59 0.10 14.02
C CYS A 81 7.38 1.03 13.98
N SER A 82 6.89 1.32 12.78
CA SER A 82 5.73 2.20 12.58
C SER A 82 4.44 1.59 13.10
N ARG A 83 4.39 0.27 13.26
CA ARG A 83 3.22 -0.49 13.73
C ARG A 83 3.12 -0.62 15.25
N CYS A 84 4.26 -0.64 15.93
CA CYS A 84 4.37 -0.99 17.34
C CYS A 84 5.12 0.07 18.17
N GLY A 85 5.66 1.10 17.53
CA GLY A 85 6.37 2.19 18.18
C GLY A 85 7.76 1.86 18.72
N LYS A 86 8.23 0.61 18.67
CA LYS A 86 9.53 0.20 19.21
C LYS A 86 10.70 0.81 18.42
N ASP A 87 11.68 1.36 19.12
CA ASP A 87 12.95 1.83 18.56
C ASP A 87 13.89 0.64 18.26
N GLY A 88 14.77 0.79 17.27
CA GLY A 88 15.80 -0.18 16.91
C GLY A 88 15.40 -1.19 15.82
N VAL A 89 14.11 -1.46 15.64
CA VAL A 89 13.60 -2.43 14.65
C VAL A 89 12.73 -1.75 13.60
N LEU A 90 12.81 -2.16 12.32
CA LEU A 90 11.88 -1.69 11.31
C LEU A 90 10.60 -2.54 11.35
N THR A 91 9.48 -2.05 10.83
CA THR A 91 8.22 -2.82 10.77
C THR A 91 8.40 -4.20 10.14
N ARG A 92 9.34 -4.32 9.19
CA ARG A 92 9.69 -5.57 8.50
C ARG A 92 10.34 -6.61 9.41
N ASP A 93 11.13 -6.17 10.38
CA ASP A 93 11.83 -7.04 11.34
C ASP A 93 10.95 -7.32 12.57
N CYS A 94 10.09 -6.36 12.94
CA CYS A 94 9.18 -6.51 14.09
C CYS A 94 7.92 -7.33 13.77
N HIS A 95 7.42 -7.26 12.54
CA HIS A 95 6.30 -8.06 12.05
C HIS A 95 6.71 -8.66 10.70
N PRO A 96 7.54 -9.73 10.70
CA PRO A 96 7.92 -10.39 9.47
C PRO A 96 6.65 -10.89 8.77
N PRO A 97 6.38 -10.47 7.52
CA PRO A 97 5.35 -11.14 6.73
C PRO A 97 5.83 -12.57 6.50
N ALA A 98 4.95 -13.55 6.69
CA ALA A 98 5.25 -14.93 6.34
C ALA A 98 5.59 -14.99 4.84
N GLY A 99 6.88 -15.11 4.51
CA GLY A 99 7.33 -15.44 3.16
C GLY A 99 7.64 -14.27 2.21
N ASN A 100 8.43 -13.28 2.60
CA ASN A 100 9.23 -12.52 1.62
C ASN A 100 10.72 -12.67 1.94
N GLY A 101 11.44 -13.37 1.06
CA GLY A 101 12.87 -13.68 1.19
C GLY A 101 13.77 -12.43 1.28
N PRO A 102 15.06 -12.62 1.59
CA PRO A 102 15.99 -11.53 1.83
C PRO A 102 16.13 -10.65 0.58
N ARG A 103 16.01 -9.33 0.76
CA ARG A 103 16.35 -8.36 -0.28
C ARG A 103 17.87 -8.35 -0.44
N ALA A 104 18.34 -8.59 -1.66
CA ALA A 104 19.73 -8.47 -2.03
C ALA A 104 20.22 -7.04 -1.75
N GLY A 105 21.09 -6.88 -0.75
CA GLY A 105 21.61 -5.58 -0.35
C GLY A 105 22.60 -5.62 0.82
N ASP A 106 22.60 -6.69 1.61
CA ASP A 106 23.48 -6.84 2.77
C ASP A 106 24.56 -7.90 2.55
N VAL A 107 25.33 -7.81 1.45
CA VAL A 107 26.58 -8.59 1.32
C VAL A 107 27.67 -7.69 0.74
N ALA A 108 28.26 -6.86 1.59
CA ALA A 108 29.49 -6.12 1.30
C ALA A 108 30.35 -6.04 2.56
N ALA A 109 31.18 -7.06 2.79
CA ALA A 109 32.48 -7.00 3.45
C ALA A 109 33.03 -8.44 3.57
N ALA A 110 33.47 -9.01 2.45
CA ALA A 110 34.34 -10.18 2.50
C ALA A 110 35.69 -9.74 3.09
N ALA A 111 35.94 -10.10 4.35
CA ALA A 111 37.25 -10.01 4.96
C ALA A 111 38.19 -10.96 4.21
N ARG A 112 39.24 -10.40 3.59
CA ARG A 112 40.37 -11.15 3.05
C ARG A 112 41.28 -11.51 4.24
N PRO A 113 41.60 -12.79 4.51
CA PRO A 113 42.68 -13.09 5.45
C PRO A 113 44.03 -12.85 4.78
N GLU A 114 44.87 -12.07 5.46
CA GLU A 114 46.29 -11.87 5.16
C GLU A 114 47.06 -13.17 5.42
N SER A 115 47.85 -13.61 4.45
CA SER A 115 48.74 -14.77 4.51
C SER A 115 50.11 -14.35 5.03
N VAL A 116 50.54 -14.95 6.15
CA VAL A 116 51.94 -15.05 6.60
C VAL A 116 52.41 -16.48 6.34
#